data_AF-A0A5J9VS19-F1
#
_entry.id   AF-A0A5J9VS19-F1
#
_cell.length_a   1.000
_cell.length_b   1.000
_cell.length_c   1.000
_cell.angle_alpha   90.00
_cell.angle_beta   90.00
_cell.angle_gamma   90.00
#
_symmetry.space_group_name_H-M   'P 1'
#
loop_
_entity.id
_entity.type
_entity.pdbx_description
1 polymer ?
#
loop_
_entity_poly.entity_id
_entity_poly.type
_entity_poly.pdbx_seq_one_letter_code
_entity_poly.pdbx_strand_id
1 'polypeptide(L)'
;MAPLQSLCCLMLLLAISLVASAAPPSGIRLELTHVDSKGSFTKSQLLRRAAQRSRLRAATLSAATLGSPGSKMHWSGSEYVVEIAIGTPPVPFAGLVDTGSELIWTQSRPFSLEPCSSAMSRGTPRFHLDHNCSSNTSPQRCQYSFGYVDG
;
A
#
# COMPACT_ATOMS: atom_id res chain seq x y z
N MET A 1 34.23 -5.59 -50.27
CA MET A 1 34.15 -6.06 -48.87
C MET A 1 33.81 -4.95 -47.86
N ALA A 2 34.15 -3.69 -48.11
CA ALA A 2 33.85 -2.55 -47.23
C ALA A 2 32.35 -2.20 -46.96
N PRO A 3 31.38 -2.38 -47.90
CA PRO A 3 30.01 -1.89 -47.67
C PRO A 3 29.22 -2.74 -46.67
N LEU A 4 29.49 -4.06 -46.62
CA LEU A 4 28.81 -4.97 -45.69
C LEU A 4 29.27 -4.74 -44.24
N GLN A 5 30.56 -4.46 -44.02
CA GLN A 5 31.10 -4.10 -42.70
C GLN A 5 30.52 -2.78 -42.21
N SER A 6 30.41 -1.77 -43.09
CA SER A 6 29.81 -0.48 -42.75
C SER A 6 28.32 -0.62 -42.36
N LEU A 7 27.57 -1.47 -43.08
CA LEU A 7 26.17 -1.76 -42.76
C LEU A 7 26.02 -2.49 -41.42
N CYS A 8 26.88 -3.47 -41.14
CA CYS A 8 26.90 -4.16 -39.85
C CYS A 8 27.24 -3.20 -38.69
N CYS A 9 28.20 -2.30 -38.87
CA CYS A 9 28.53 -1.29 -37.86
C CYS A 9 27.36 -0.34 -37.62
N LEU A 10 26.67 0.11 -38.68
CA LEU A 10 25.50 0.98 -38.54
C LEU A 10 24.35 0.27 -37.80
N MET A 11 24.08 -0.99 -38.14
CA MET A 11 23.04 -1.79 -37.47
C MET A 11 23.39 -2.07 -36.00
N LEU A 12 24.67 -2.30 -35.70
CA LEU A 12 25.15 -2.50 -34.33
C LEU A 12 25.04 -1.20 -33.51
N LEU A 13 25.42 -0.06 -34.08
CA LEU A 13 25.28 1.25 -33.44
C LEU A 13 23.80 1.61 -33.20
N LEU A 14 22.92 1.31 -34.16
CA LEU A 14 21.48 1.50 -34.03
C LEU A 14 20.91 0.61 -32.90
N ALA A 15 21.33 -0.65 -32.83
CA ALA A 15 20.92 -1.56 -31.76
C ALA A 15 21.39 -1.10 -30.37
N ILE A 16 22.64 -0.64 -30.25
CA ILE A 16 23.20 -0.09 -28.99
C ILE A 16 22.42 1.16 -28.55
N SER A 17 22.11 2.07 -29.48
CA SER A 17 21.33 3.27 -29.16
C SER A 17 19.88 2.96 -28.74
N LEU A 18 19.27 1.90 -29.29
CA LEU A 18 17.92 1.48 -28.91
C LEU A 18 17.88 0.85 -27.51
N VAL A 19 18.91 0.09 -27.14
CA VAL A 19 19.07 -0.49 -25.79
C VAL A 19 19.37 0.60 -24.75
N ALA A 20 20.15 1.62 -25.10
CA ALA A 20 20.47 2.74 -24.20
C ALA A 20 19.27 3.68 -23.93
N SER A 21 18.31 3.74 -24.85
CA SER A 21 17.08 4.55 -24.71
C SER A 21 16.01 3.87 -23.86
N ALA A 22 16.16 2.58 -23.57
CA ALA A 22 15.29 1.86 -22.63
C ALA A 22 15.66 2.25 -21.19
N ALA A 23 15.25 3.44 -20.76
CA ALA A 23 15.31 3.83 -19.37
C ALA A 23 14.57 2.76 -18.54
N PRO A 24 15.15 2.27 -17.43
CA PRO A 24 14.40 1.42 -16.52
C PRO A 24 13.14 2.19 -16.10
N PRO A 25 12.00 1.52 -15.96
CA PRO A 25 10.77 2.18 -15.55
C PRO A 25 11.03 2.92 -14.23
N SER A 26 10.98 4.25 -14.28
CA SER A 26 11.06 5.11 -13.11
C SER A 26 9.72 5.05 -12.39
N GLY A 27 9.65 4.31 -11.29
CA GLY A 27 8.44 4.21 -10.50
C GLY A 27 8.43 3.06 -9.52
N ILE A 28 7.43 3.07 -8.63
CA ILE A 28 7.15 1.99 -7.71
C ILE A 28 6.06 1.12 -8.34
N ARG A 29 6.33 -0.19 -8.44
CA ARG A 29 5.32 -1.18 -8.83
C ARG A 29 4.82 -1.89 -7.59
N LEU A 30 3.53 -1.75 -7.30
CA LEU A 30 2.87 -2.41 -6.18
C LEU A 30 1.93 -3.49 -6.69
N GLU A 31 1.91 -4.63 -6.02
CA GLU A 31 0.94 -5.69 -6.28
C GLU A 31 -0.34 -5.43 -5.48
N LEU A 32 -1.45 -5.27 -6.21
CA LEU A 32 -2.78 -5.09 -5.62
C LEU A 32 -3.45 -6.44 -5.44
N THR A 33 -3.68 -6.82 -4.19
CA THR A 33 -4.39 -8.04 -3.84
C THR A 33 -5.86 -7.73 -3.59
N HIS A 34 -6.77 -8.32 -4.37
CA HIS A 34 -8.20 -8.18 -4.13
C HIS A 34 -8.58 -8.83 -2.79
N VAL A 35 -9.45 -8.19 -1.99
CA VAL A 35 -9.80 -8.65 -0.63
C VAL A 35 -10.44 -10.04 -0.56
N ASP A 36 -11.07 -10.48 -1.66
CA ASP A 36 -11.71 -11.80 -1.75
C ASP A 36 -10.81 -12.86 -2.42
N SER A 37 -9.57 -12.51 -2.83
CA SER A 37 -8.67 -13.38 -3.62
C SER A 37 -8.22 -14.64 -2.88
N LYS A 38 -8.04 -14.56 -1.55
CA LYS A 38 -7.59 -15.68 -0.72
C LYS A 38 -8.74 -16.59 -0.25
N GLY A 39 -9.99 -16.28 -0.61
CA GLY A 39 -11.17 -17.04 -0.19
C GLY A 39 -11.75 -17.93 -1.29
N SER A 40 -12.20 -19.13 -0.92
CA SER A 40 -12.92 -20.04 -1.81
C SER A 40 -14.39 -19.64 -1.93
N PHE A 41 -14.67 -18.56 -2.67
CA PHE A 41 -16.02 -18.03 -2.86
C PHE A 41 -16.61 -18.43 -4.22
N THR A 42 -17.90 -18.78 -4.25
CA THR A 42 -18.65 -18.91 -5.49
C THR A 42 -18.91 -17.55 -6.13
N LYS A 43 -19.23 -17.51 -7.42
CA LYS A 43 -19.60 -16.26 -8.12
C LYS A 43 -20.74 -15.51 -7.42
N SER A 44 -21.76 -16.22 -6.93
CA SER A 44 -22.89 -15.61 -6.22
C SER A 44 -22.48 -15.03 -4.87
N GLN A 45 -21.56 -15.68 -4.15
CA GLN A 45 -20.99 -15.15 -2.92
C GLN A 45 -20.17 -13.89 -3.19
N LEU A 46 -19.33 -13.89 -4.24
CA LEU A 46 -18.57 -12.71 -4.65
C LEU A 46 -19.49 -11.53 -4.99
N LEU A 47 -20.55 -11.74 -5.77
CA LEU A 47 -21.54 -10.69 -6.07
C LEU A 47 -22.20 -10.16 -4.80
N ARG A 48 -22.64 -11.06 -3.91
CA ARG A 48 -23.33 -10.67 -2.67
C ARG A 48 -22.42 -9.83 -1.77
N ARG A 49 -21.14 -10.20 -1.68
CA ARG A 49 -20.11 -9.45 -0.92
C ARG A 49 -19.81 -8.09 -1.55
N ALA A 50 -19.67 -8.02 -2.87
CA ALA A 50 -19.47 -6.76 -3.59
C ALA A 50 -20.67 -5.80 -3.40
N ALA A 51 -21.90 -6.31 -3.51
CA ALA A 51 -23.11 -5.53 -3.26
C ALA A 51 -23.20 -5.03 -1.81
N GLN A 52 -22.82 -5.87 -0.84
CA GLN A 52 -22.77 -5.46 0.57
C GLN A 52 -21.76 -4.32 0.79
N ARG A 53 -20.55 -4.41 0.23
CA ARG A 53 -19.54 -3.33 0.32
C ARG A 53 -20.03 -2.04 -0.35
N SER A 54 -20.65 -2.13 -1.52
CA SER A 54 -21.23 -0.97 -2.22
C SER A 54 -22.28 -0.26 -1.38
N ARG A 55 -23.18 -1.02 -0.73
CA ARG A 55 -24.19 -0.48 0.19
C ARG A 55 -23.57 0.23 1.40
N LEU A 56 -22.53 -0.35 1.99
CA LEU A 56 -21.81 0.28 3.11
C LEU A 56 -21.14 1.59 2.66
N ARG A 57 -20.48 1.60 1.50
CA ARG A 57 -19.85 2.82 0.94
C ARG A 57 -20.86 3.92 0.68
N ALA A 58 -22.01 3.59 0.09
CA ALA A 58 -23.10 4.53 -0.13
C ALA A 58 -23.63 5.10 1.19
N ALA A 59 -23.83 4.25 2.20
CA ALA A 59 -24.27 4.69 3.52
C ALA A 59 -23.27 5.64 4.20
N THR A 60 -21.97 5.36 4.12
CA THR A 60 -20.91 6.25 4.63
C THR A 60 -20.92 7.60 3.93
N LEU A 61 -21.04 7.62 2.60
CA LEU A 61 -21.12 8.86 1.83
C LEU A 61 -22.38 9.67 2.20
N SER A 62 -23.54 9.01 2.34
CA SER A 62 -24.76 9.67 2.80
C SER A 62 -24.64 10.21 4.23
N ALA A 63 -24.02 9.47 5.15
CA ALA A 63 -23.82 9.92 6.52
C ALA A 63 -22.91 11.16 6.60
N ALA A 64 -21.88 11.22 5.76
CA ALA A 64 -21.00 12.37 5.69
C ALA A 64 -21.71 13.65 5.21
N THR A 65 -22.67 13.53 4.28
CA THR A 65 -23.48 14.68 3.84
C THR A 65 -24.39 15.23 4.95
N LEU A 66 -24.67 14.44 5.99
CA LEU A 66 -25.54 14.82 7.11
C LEU A 66 -24.73 15.35 8.32
N GLY A 67 -23.41 15.49 8.20
CA GLY A 67 -22.55 16.08 9.23
C GLY A 67 -22.39 15.25 10.50
N SER A 68 -22.59 13.92 10.42
CA SER A 68 -22.42 13.05 11.58
C SER A 68 -20.92 12.85 11.90
N PRO A 69 -20.41 13.31 13.06
CA PRO A 69 -19.01 13.17 13.40
C PRO A 69 -18.76 11.82 14.06
N GLY A 70 -17.95 11.00 13.42
CA GLY A 70 -17.34 9.82 14.03
C GLY A 70 -17.86 8.49 13.50
N SER A 71 -17.30 8.04 12.38
CA SER A 71 -17.12 6.61 12.17
C SER A 71 -15.70 6.22 12.55
N LYS A 72 -15.56 5.05 13.17
CA LYS A 72 -14.25 4.40 13.26
C LYS A 72 -13.82 4.10 11.84
N MET A 73 -12.62 4.52 11.44
CA MET A 73 -12.03 4.17 10.15
C MET A 73 -12.14 2.66 9.95
N HIS A 74 -12.99 2.26 9.02
CA HIS A 74 -13.29 0.84 8.79
C HIS A 74 -12.56 0.42 7.52
N TRP A 75 -11.63 -0.53 7.67
CA TRP A 75 -10.94 -1.17 6.55
C TRP A 75 -11.88 -1.74 5.46
N SER A 76 -13.17 -1.89 5.78
CA SER A 76 -14.21 -2.57 4.98
C SER A 76 -14.57 -1.88 3.68
N GLY A 77 -14.14 -0.63 3.46
CA GLY A 77 -14.37 0.09 2.21
C GLY A 77 -13.45 -0.34 1.06
N SER A 78 -12.31 -0.94 1.39
CA SER A 78 -11.26 -1.32 0.42
C SER A 78 -11.66 -2.55 -0.41
N GLU A 79 -11.34 -2.50 -1.70
CA GLU A 79 -11.48 -3.66 -2.62
C GLU A 79 -10.14 -4.32 -2.89
N TYR A 80 -9.06 -3.54 -2.81
CA TYR A 80 -7.69 -3.97 -3.01
C TYR A 80 -6.81 -3.48 -1.87
N VAL A 81 -5.83 -4.29 -1.52
CA VAL A 81 -4.80 -3.98 -0.53
C VAL A 81 -3.43 -4.19 -1.13
N VAL A 82 -2.44 -3.44 -0.65
CA VAL A 82 -1.02 -3.67 -0.97
C VAL A 82 -0.31 -4.21 0.26
N GLU A 83 0.68 -5.06 0.07
CA GLU A 83 1.58 -5.51 1.14
C GLU A 83 2.92 -4.75 0.97
N ILE A 84 3.29 -3.97 1.98
CA ILE A 84 4.57 -3.23 2.05
C ILE A 84 5.31 -3.62 3.31
N ALA A 85 6.63 -3.47 3.35
CA ALA A 85 7.41 -3.70 4.57
C ALA A 85 8.05 -2.40 5.07
N ILE A 86 7.97 -2.14 6.38
CA ILE A 86 8.47 -0.93 7.02
C ILE A 86 9.43 -1.32 8.15
N GLY A 87 10.55 -0.61 8.28
CA GLY A 87 11.52 -0.77 9.37
C GLY A 87 12.69 -1.69 9.04
N THR A 88 13.61 -1.80 10.00
CA THR A 88 14.79 -2.68 9.93
C THR A 88 14.89 -3.49 11.23
N PRO A 89 14.63 -4.80 11.23
CA PRO A 89 14.29 -5.64 10.07
C PRO A 89 12.92 -5.30 9.46
N PRO A 90 12.67 -5.65 8.17
CA PRO A 90 11.40 -5.33 7.50
C PRO A 90 10.21 -6.01 8.17
N VAL A 91 9.20 -5.24 8.55
CA VAL A 91 7.92 -5.74 9.10
C VAL A 91 6.83 -5.54 8.05
N PRO A 92 6.06 -6.59 7.67
CA PRO A 92 5.01 -6.47 6.66
C PRO A 92 3.76 -5.77 7.19
N PHE A 93 3.15 -4.93 6.37
CA PHE A 93 1.91 -4.20 6.60
C PHE A 93 1.01 -4.30 5.38
N ALA A 94 -0.28 -4.57 5.59
CA ALA A 94 -1.30 -4.36 4.58
C ALA A 94 -1.73 -2.89 4.60
N GLY A 95 -1.71 -2.23 3.44
CA GLY A 95 -2.07 -0.82 3.25
C GLY A 95 -3.18 -0.65 2.21
N LEU A 96 -3.92 0.46 2.31
CA LEU A 96 -4.68 0.98 1.18
C LEU A 96 -3.77 1.94 0.39
N VAL A 97 -3.93 1.95 -0.93
CA VAL A 97 -3.34 3.00 -1.78
C VAL A 97 -4.43 4.03 -2.02
N ASP A 98 -4.34 5.15 -1.33
CA ASP A 98 -5.22 6.29 -1.50
C ASP A 98 -4.52 7.36 -2.37
N THR A 99 -5.00 7.55 -3.60
CA THR A 99 -4.46 8.57 -4.50
C THR A 99 -4.97 9.98 -4.18
N GLY A 100 -5.91 10.11 -3.24
CA GLY A 100 -6.49 11.37 -2.80
C GLY A 100 -5.76 12.05 -1.64
N SER A 101 -4.68 11.45 -1.12
CA SER A 101 -3.89 12.01 -0.02
C SER A 101 -2.38 11.95 -0.26
N GLU A 102 -1.64 12.79 0.45
CA GLU A 102 -0.17 12.91 0.34
C GLU A 102 0.56 12.29 1.56
N LEU A 103 -0.08 11.35 2.27
CA LEU A 103 0.42 10.83 3.54
C LEU A 103 0.44 9.30 3.59
N ILE A 104 1.50 8.75 4.20
CA ILE A 104 1.61 7.33 4.53
C ILE A 104 1.56 7.23 6.05
N TRP A 105 0.65 6.40 6.56
CA TRP A 105 0.50 6.20 8.00
C TRP A 105 0.19 4.74 8.31
N THR A 106 0.60 4.31 9.50
CA THR A 106 0.25 3.02 10.08
C THR A 106 0.02 3.21 11.57
N GLN A 107 -0.71 2.29 12.21
CA GLN A 107 -0.90 2.33 13.65
C GLN A 107 0.44 2.11 14.35
N SER A 108 0.81 3.03 15.24
CA SER A 108 2.00 2.87 16.08
C SER A 108 1.67 2.15 17.39
N ARG A 109 2.67 1.46 17.94
CA ARG A 109 2.67 1.09 19.36
C ARG A 109 3.39 2.19 20.15
N PRO A 110 2.85 2.64 21.30
CA PRO A 110 3.55 3.58 22.15
C PRO A 110 4.86 2.97 22.68
N PHE A 111 5.85 3.83 22.93
CA PHE A 111 7.09 3.46 23.59
C PHE A 111 6.76 2.78 24.93
N SER A 112 7.46 1.67 25.23
CA SER A 112 7.61 1.09 26.58
C SER A 112 6.59 0.06 27.09
N LEU A 113 5.58 -0.39 26.32
CA LEU A 113 4.56 -1.30 26.89
C LEU A 113 4.64 -2.78 26.48
N GLU A 114 5.43 -3.18 25.47
CA GLU A 114 5.61 -4.60 25.14
C GLU A 114 6.98 -4.93 24.51
N PRO A 115 7.51 -6.15 24.76
CA PRO A 115 8.70 -6.66 24.07
C PRO A 115 8.47 -6.75 22.56
N CYS A 116 9.50 -6.51 21.74
CA CYS A 116 9.41 -6.64 20.27
C CYS A 116 8.86 -8.02 19.81
N SER A 117 8.98 -9.05 20.66
CA SER A 117 8.54 -10.43 20.44
C SER A 117 7.04 -10.69 20.65
N SER A 118 6.24 -9.74 21.14
CA SER A 118 4.77 -9.90 21.23
C SER A 118 4.07 -9.77 19.85
N ALA A 119 4.86 -9.59 18.79
CA ALA A 119 4.42 -9.36 17.44
C ALA A 119 3.91 -10.64 16.74
N MET A 120 2.78 -11.19 17.18
CA MET A 120 1.86 -11.89 16.26
C MET A 120 0.48 -12.20 16.87
N SER A 121 -0.08 -11.36 17.74
CA SER A 121 -1.45 -11.59 18.22
C SER A 121 -2.48 -11.16 17.14
N ARG A 122 -2.92 -12.11 16.30
CA ARG A 122 -4.16 -12.10 15.47
C ARG A 122 -4.78 -10.70 15.22
N GLY A 123 -4.07 -9.80 14.55
CA GLY A 123 -4.48 -8.41 14.37
C GLY A 123 -3.61 -7.66 13.37
N THR A 124 -3.99 -6.42 13.06
CA THR A 124 -3.20 -5.57 12.16
C THR A 124 -1.82 -5.29 12.76
N PRO A 125 -0.72 -5.50 12.01
CA PRO A 125 0.62 -5.19 12.50
C PRO A 125 0.70 -3.71 12.89
N ARG A 126 1.32 -3.43 14.03
CA ARG A 126 1.55 -2.07 14.54
C ARG A 126 3.03 -1.79 14.55
N PHE A 127 3.43 -0.61 14.07
CA PHE A 127 4.83 -0.23 13.97
C PHE A 127 5.41 0.12 15.36
N HIS A 128 6.56 -0.47 15.69
CA HIS A 128 7.30 -0.16 16.92
C HIS A 128 8.25 1.00 16.67
N LEU A 129 8.06 2.09 17.43
CA LEU A 129 8.94 3.26 17.37
C LEU A 129 10.26 3.06 18.16
N ASP A 130 10.33 2.02 19.01
CA ASP A 130 11.52 1.68 19.77
C ASP A 130 12.67 1.27 18.84
N HIS A 131 13.84 1.88 19.04
CA HIS A 131 15.04 1.63 18.27
C HIS A 131 15.56 0.19 18.43
N ASN A 132 15.27 -0.44 19.58
CA ASN A 132 15.57 -1.85 19.80
C ASN A 132 14.73 -2.77 18.90
N CYS A 133 13.56 -2.31 18.43
CA CYS A 133 12.69 -3.07 17.53
C CYS A 133 12.89 -2.69 16.06
N SER A 134 13.30 -1.45 15.76
CA SER A 134 13.62 -1.02 14.41
C SER A 134 14.81 -0.05 14.40
N SER A 135 15.94 -0.49 13.84
CA SER A 135 17.23 0.22 13.91
C SER A 135 17.32 1.47 13.03
N ASN A 136 16.30 1.78 12.23
CA ASN A 136 16.27 2.98 11.38
C ASN A 136 15.11 3.93 11.74
N THR A 137 14.64 3.91 12.99
CA THR A 137 13.65 4.88 13.49
C THR A 137 14.35 6.13 14.00
N SER A 138 13.93 7.29 13.50
CA SER A 138 14.24 8.59 14.11
C SER A 138 12.97 9.06 14.83
N PRO A 139 12.91 9.03 16.17
CA PRO A 139 11.71 9.38 16.92
C PRO A 139 11.55 10.90 16.96
N GLN A 140 11.11 11.49 15.85
CA GLN A 140 10.60 12.86 15.85
C GLN A 140 9.13 12.84 16.29
N ARG A 141 8.83 13.53 17.39
CA ARG A 141 7.46 13.70 17.88
C ARG A 141 6.85 14.94 17.25
N CYS A 142 6.35 14.79 16.03
CA CYS A 142 5.51 15.80 15.40
C CYS A 142 4.03 15.50 15.70
N GLN A 143 3.25 16.53 16.00
CA GLN A 143 1.79 16.39 16.06
C GLN A 143 1.23 16.53 14.65
N TYR A 144 0.48 15.53 14.20
CA TYR A 144 -0.23 15.53 12.93
C TYR A 144 -1.70 15.22 13.18
N SER A 145 -2.57 15.81 12.38
CA SER A 145 -4.01 15.54 12.36
C SER A 145 -4.44 15.48 10.91
N PHE A 146 -5.22 14.47 10.57
CA PHE A 146 -5.81 14.25 9.27
C PHE A 146 -7.25 13.77 9.48
N GLY A 147 -8.14 14.13 8.57
CA GLY A 147 -9.54 13.74 8.63
C GLY A 147 -9.99 13.20 7.29
N TYR A 148 -10.79 12.14 7.32
CA TYR A 148 -11.45 11.59 6.15
C TYR A 148 -12.95 11.78 6.25
N VAL A 149 -13.64 11.62 5.12
CA VAL A 149 -15.10 11.69 5.03
C VAL A 149 -15.78 10.67 5.96
N ASP A 150 -15.10 9.56 6.22
CA ASP A 150 -15.51 8.49 7.13
C ASP A 150 -14.93 8.60 8.55
N GLY A 151 -14.34 9.75 8.93
CA GLY A 151 -13.78 10.00 10.27
C GLY A 151 -12.28 10.23 10.27
#